data_AF-A0AAD7Z3K4-F1
#
_entry.id   AF-A0AAD7Z3K4-F1
#
_cell.length_a   1.000
_cell.length_b   1.000
_cell.length_c   1.000
_cell.angle_alpha   90.00
_cell.angle_beta   90.00
_cell.angle_gamma   90.00
#
_symmetry.space_group_name_H-M   'P 1'
#
loop_
_entity.id
_entity.type
_entity.pdbx_description
1 polymer ?
#
loop_
_entity_poly.entity_id
_entity_poly.type
_entity_poly.pdbx_seq_one_letter_code
_entity_poly.pdbx_strand_id
1 'polypeptide(L)'
;MHIPMTDFLQCIDQNIYKLWLEMWKKDQDIKGKWYGSIQERLPVRPWYNQLKEASRDFITTINRLRFGHNTAPSHLARLGIIANNICPHCELREGTMEHLIFDCQNFLIDRLVLASDLSDVKIKCDSSSRPPPLEQLLKDKNTYKPIYKYIKNTIKTI
;
A
#
# COMPACT_ATOMS: atom_id res chain seq x y z
N MET A 1 48.06 4.86 5.52
CA MET A 1 46.94 3.90 5.42
C MET A 1 46.27 4.13 4.07
N HIS A 2 46.43 3.20 3.13
CA HIS A 2 45.84 3.31 1.79
C HIS A 2 44.47 2.62 1.81
N ILE A 3 43.39 3.37 1.63
CA ILE A 3 42.04 2.79 1.56
C ILE A 3 41.84 2.34 0.11
N PRO A 4 41.53 1.05 -0.15
CA PRO A 4 41.16 0.58 -1.49
C PRO A 4 39.99 1.39 -2.06
N MET A 5 40.00 1.64 -3.38
CA MET A 5 38.93 2.43 -4.02
C MET A 5 37.53 1.82 -3.82
N THR A 6 37.43 0.50 -3.73
CA THR A 6 36.17 -0.20 -3.43
C THR A 6 35.59 0.20 -2.08
N ASP A 7 36.44 0.30 -1.07
CA ASP A 7 36.03 0.64 0.29
C ASP A 7 35.68 2.12 0.39
N PHE A 8 36.39 2.98 -0.37
CA PHE A 8 36.06 4.39 -0.49
C PHE A 8 34.68 4.60 -1.14
N LEU A 9 34.38 3.89 -2.24
CA LEU A 9 33.06 3.94 -2.89
C LEU A 9 31.96 3.43 -1.95
N GLN A 10 32.21 2.34 -1.23
CA GLN A 10 31.25 1.82 -0.25
C GLN A 10 30.96 2.84 0.86
N CYS A 11 31.98 3.55 1.35
CA CYS A 11 31.80 4.64 2.32
C CYS A 11 30.95 5.78 1.75
N ILE A 12 31.14 6.14 0.48
CA ILE A 12 30.31 7.16 -0.18
C ILE A 12 28.84 6.70 -0.24
N ASP A 13 28.59 5.47 -0.70
CA ASP A 13 27.23 4.92 -0.81
C ASP A 13 26.51 4.90 0.55
N GLN A 14 27.21 4.51 1.61
CA GLN A 14 26.67 4.51 2.98
C GLN A 14 26.33 5.93 3.45
N ASN A 15 27.19 6.91 3.17
CA ASN A 15 26.95 8.30 3.52
C ASN A 15 25.76 8.90 2.76
N ILE A 16 25.68 8.65 1.45
CA ILE A 16 24.55 9.09 0.61
C ILE A 16 23.24 8.47 1.13
N TYR A 17 23.24 7.16 1.41
CA TYR A 17 22.04 6.49 1.93
C TYR A 17 21.61 7.05 3.29
N LYS A 18 22.56 7.34 4.18
CA LYS A 18 22.28 7.97 5.48
C LYS A 18 21.63 9.34 5.31
N LEU A 19 22.22 10.22 4.49
CA LEU A 19 21.67 11.55 4.20
C LEU A 19 20.26 11.44 3.62
N TRP A 20 20.05 10.51 2.70
CA TRP A 20 18.75 10.31 2.08
C TRP A 20 17.71 9.80 3.08
N LEU A 21 18.08 8.90 4.00
CA LEU A 21 17.19 8.42 5.05
C LEU A 21 16.80 9.54 6.03
N GLU A 22 17.72 10.46 6.35
CA GLU A 22 17.43 11.63 7.18
C GLU A 22 16.46 12.59 6.49
N MET A 23 16.67 12.86 5.19
CA MET A 23 15.74 13.66 4.38
C MET A 23 14.36 13.00 4.28
N TRP A 24 14.33 11.69 4.05
CA TRP A 24 13.10 10.90 3.96
C TRP A 24 12.24 11.03 5.21
N LYS A 25 12.83 10.88 6.40
CA LYS A 25 12.11 11.03 7.67
C LYS A 25 11.50 12.43 7.83
N LYS A 26 12.26 13.48 7.48
CA LYS A 26 11.77 14.86 7.51
C LYS A 26 10.64 15.08 6.51
N ASP A 27 10.77 14.53 5.30
CA ASP A 27 9.77 14.66 4.26
C ASP A 27 8.45 13.99 4.66
N GLN A 28 8.51 12.83 5.32
CA GLN A 28 7.31 12.10 5.78
C GLN A 28 6.43 12.91 6.73
N ASP A 29 6.99 13.84 7.50
CA ASP A 29 6.22 14.69 8.42
C ASP A 29 5.36 15.74 7.69
N ILE A 30 5.70 16.04 6.43
CA ILE A 30 5.07 17.10 5.64
C ILE A 30 4.27 16.50 4.46
N LYS A 31 4.90 15.59 3.69
CA LYS A 31 4.37 15.01 2.46
C LYS A 31 4.56 13.49 2.45
N GLY A 32 3.69 12.78 1.73
CA GLY A 32 3.83 11.33 1.60
C GLY A 32 3.64 10.55 2.91
N LYS A 33 2.99 11.15 3.92
CA LYS A 33 2.65 10.52 5.22
C LYS A 33 2.14 9.10 5.07
N TRP A 34 1.21 8.88 4.14
CA TRP A 34 0.64 7.56 3.85
C TRP A 34 1.68 6.54 3.38
N TYR A 35 2.48 6.89 2.37
CA TYR A 35 3.50 5.95 1.90
C TYR A 35 4.57 5.75 2.98
N GLY A 36 4.85 6.79 3.77
CA GLY A 36 5.80 6.70 4.85
C GLY A 36 5.36 5.85 6.03
N SER A 37 4.07 5.83 6.32
CA SER A 37 3.51 4.94 7.33
C SER A 37 3.60 3.48 6.89
N ILE A 38 3.49 3.18 5.59
CA ILE A 38 3.69 1.84 5.00
C ILE A 38 5.18 1.47 4.89
N GLN A 39 6.04 2.40 4.47
CA GLN A 39 7.45 2.19 4.16
C GLN A 39 8.33 3.03 5.09
N GLU A 40 8.67 2.45 6.25
CA GLU A 40 9.46 3.15 7.28
C GLU A 40 10.87 3.54 6.79
N ARG A 41 11.51 2.66 6.00
CA ARG A 41 12.87 2.87 5.49
C ARG A 41 12.90 2.87 3.98
N LEU A 42 13.69 3.73 3.36
CA LEU A 42 13.86 3.74 1.90
C LEU A 42 14.39 2.38 1.40
N PRO A 43 13.68 1.72 0.49
CA PRO A 43 14.14 0.45 -0.04
C PRO A 43 15.21 0.69 -1.12
N VAL A 44 16.34 -0.03 -1.02
CA VAL A 44 17.42 0.01 -2.04
C VAL A 44 16.98 -0.63 -3.37
N ARG A 45 16.00 -1.54 -3.31
CA ARG A 45 15.41 -2.21 -4.47
C ARG A 45 13.89 -2.19 -4.38
N PRO A 46 13.16 -2.17 -5.51
CA PRO A 46 11.70 -2.27 -5.49
C PRO A 46 11.22 -3.52 -4.74
N TRP A 47 10.05 -3.44 -4.09
CA TRP A 47 9.50 -4.55 -3.30
C TRP A 47 9.26 -5.82 -4.13
N TYR A 48 9.08 -5.68 -5.45
CA TYR A 48 8.84 -6.75 -6.41
C TYR A 48 10.13 -7.28 -7.07
N ASN A 49 11.33 -6.80 -6.68
CA ASN A 49 12.59 -7.20 -7.31
C ASN A 49 12.85 -8.72 -7.31
N GLN A 50 12.29 -9.46 -6.36
CA GLN A 50 12.43 -10.92 -6.25
C GLN A 50 11.20 -11.68 -6.78
N LEU A 51 10.16 -10.98 -7.25
CA LEU A 51 8.96 -11.59 -7.79
C LEU A 51 9.16 -11.88 -9.28
N LYS A 52 9.60 -13.10 -9.59
CA LYS A 52 9.88 -13.52 -10.98
C LYS A 52 8.66 -13.45 -11.91
N GLU A 53 7.45 -13.62 -11.37
CA GLU A 53 6.20 -13.76 -12.16
C GLU A 53 5.12 -12.74 -11.79
N ALA A 54 5.51 -11.55 -11.29
CA ALA A 54 4.55 -10.49 -11.02
C ALA A 54 4.12 -9.79 -12.31
N SER A 55 2.82 -9.77 -12.61
CA SER A 55 2.31 -9.01 -13.75
C SER A 55 2.50 -7.50 -13.54
N ARG A 56 2.67 -6.75 -14.63
CA ARG A 56 2.76 -5.28 -14.58
C ARG A 56 1.56 -4.67 -13.87
N ASP A 57 0.37 -5.18 -14.15
CA ASP A 57 -0.88 -4.73 -13.55
C ASP A 57 -0.90 -4.98 -12.03
N PHE A 58 -0.47 -6.15 -11.55
CA PHE A 58 -0.28 -6.41 -10.12
C PHE A 58 0.65 -5.39 -9.46
N ILE A 59 1.82 -5.15 -10.06
CA ILE A 59 2.80 -4.19 -9.53
C ILE A 59 2.21 -2.78 -9.49
N THR A 60 1.52 -2.36 -10.56
CA THR A 60 0.91 -1.03 -10.66
C THR A 60 -0.20 -0.85 -9.63
N THR A 61 -1.12 -1.81 -9.50
CA THR A 61 -2.22 -1.74 -8.52
C THR A 61 -1.67 -1.64 -7.09
N ILE A 62 -0.69 -2.47 -6.72
CA ILE A 62 -0.11 -2.44 -5.38
C ILE A 62 0.67 -1.14 -5.15
N ASN A 63 1.42 -0.63 -6.13
CA ASN A 63 2.10 0.65 -5.98
C ASN A 63 1.10 1.80 -5.78
N ARG A 64 0.01 1.84 -6.56
CA ARG A 64 -1.07 2.83 -6.42
C ARG A 64 -1.65 2.84 -5.00
N LEU A 65 -1.97 1.67 -4.44
CA LEU A 65 -2.39 1.53 -3.05
C LEU A 65 -1.31 2.03 -2.07
N ARG A 66 -0.06 1.61 -2.24
CA ARG A 66 1.06 2.01 -1.37
C ARG A 66 1.29 3.52 -1.38
N PHE A 67 1.09 4.19 -2.51
CA PHE A 67 1.19 5.65 -2.60
C PHE A 67 -0.11 6.38 -2.22
N GLY A 68 -1.19 5.66 -1.93
CA GLY A 68 -2.49 6.27 -1.64
C GLY A 68 -3.10 6.96 -2.87
N HIS A 69 -2.63 6.56 -4.06
CA HIS A 69 -3.11 7.03 -5.36
C HIS A 69 -4.15 6.03 -5.84
N ASN A 70 -5.39 6.26 -5.46
CA ASN A 70 -6.50 5.37 -5.79
C ASN A 70 -7.62 6.13 -6.47
N THR A 71 -8.49 5.40 -7.17
CA THR A 71 -9.69 5.95 -7.82
C THR A 71 -10.92 5.85 -6.92
N ALA A 72 -10.74 5.84 -5.59
CA ALA A 72 -11.87 5.82 -4.67
C ALA A 72 -12.66 7.14 -4.79
N PRO A 73 -14.00 7.11 -4.71
CA PRO A 73 -14.83 8.31 -4.81
C PRO A 73 -14.37 9.48 -3.94
N SER A 74 -13.94 9.22 -2.70
CA SER A 74 -13.41 10.28 -1.82
C SER A 74 -12.16 10.95 -2.37
N HIS A 75 -11.26 10.18 -2.96
CA HIS A 75 -10.05 10.70 -3.58
C HIS A 75 -10.38 11.52 -4.82
N LEU A 76 -11.25 11.00 -5.69
CA LEU A 76 -11.66 11.68 -6.93
C LEU A 76 -12.43 12.98 -6.66
N ALA A 77 -13.32 12.99 -5.68
CA ALA A 77 -14.07 14.18 -5.27
C ALA A 77 -13.14 15.26 -4.72
N ARG A 78 -12.15 14.88 -3.90
CA ARG A 78 -11.12 15.80 -3.39
C ARG A 78 -10.28 16.41 -4.52
N LEU A 79 -10.07 15.70 -5.62
CA LEU A 79 -9.39 16.20 -6.82
C LEU A 79 -10.31 17.03 -7.74
N GLY A 80 -11.61 17.14 -7.43
CA GLY A 80 -12.58 17.84 -8.27
C GLY A 80 -12.95 17.09 -9.56
N ILE A 81 -12.64 15.79 -9.66
CA ILE A 81 -12.95 14.98 -10.85
C ILE A 81 -14.42 14.55 -10.86
N ILE A 82 -14.99 14.29 -9.67
CA ILE A 82 -16.40 13.95 -9.50
C ILE A 82 -17.06 14.86 -8.44
N ALA A 83 -18.37 14.99 -8.51
CA ALA A 83 -19.11 15.94 -7.67
C ALA A 83 -19.34 15.48 -6.22
N ASN A 84 -19.43 14.17 -5.97
CA ASN A 84 -19.67 13.63 -4.63
C ASN A 84 -18.64 12.53 -4.30
N ASN A 85 -18.40 12.35 -3.01
CA ASN A 85 -17.49 11.34 -2.48
C ASN A 85 -18.21 10.03 -2.07
N ILE A 86 -19.46 9.83 -2.48
CA ILE A 86 -20.28 8.72 -2.01
C ILE A 86 -19.89 7.43 -2.75
N CYS A 87 -19.92 6.31 -2.04
CA CYS A 87 -19.67 5.00 -2.63
C CYS A 87 -20.73 4.66 -3.67
N PRO A 88 -20.38 4.42 -4.96
CA PRO A 88 -21.34 4.14 -6.02
C PRO A 88 -21.96 2.74 -5.91
N HIS A 89 -21.46 1.91 -5.00
CA HIS A 89 -21.99 0.56 -4.80
C HIS A 89 -23.08 0.57 -3.73
N CYS A 90 -22.78 1.07 -2.53
CA CYS A 90 -23.76 1.04 -1.44
C CYS A 90 -24.57 2.32 -1.31
N GLU A 91 -24.09 3.46 -1.81
CA GLU A 91 -24.73 4.78 -1.73
C GLU A 91 -24.99 5.31 -0.31
N LEU A 92 -24.45 4.65 0.73
CA LEU A 92 -24.73 4.98 2.13
C LEU A 92 -23.64 5.82 2.80
N ARG A 93 -22.38 5.72 2.34
CA ARG A 93 -21.21 6.29 3.00
C ARG A 93 -20.20 6.82 1.99
N GLU A 94 -19.24 7.58 2.49
CA GLU A 94 -18.08 8.00 1.71
C GLU A 94 -17.31 6.78 1.16
N GLY A 95 -17.05 6.79 -0.15
CA GLY A 95 -16.30 5.77 -0.86
C GLY A 95 -14.80 5.96 -0.68
N THR A 96 -14.28 5.66 0.50
CA THR A 96 -12.83 5.50 0.75
C THR A 96 -12.35 4.11 0.34
N MET A 97 -11.04 3.91 0.19
CA MET A 97 -10.50 2.57 -0.07
C MET A 97 -10.76 1.61 1.09
N GLU A 98 -10.67 2.10 2.32
CA GLU A 98 -11.01 1.36 3.53
C GLU A 98 -12.49 0.94 3.49
N HIS A 99 -13.40 1.83 3.09
CA HIS A 99 -14.80 1.46 2.92
C HIS A 99 -14.97 0.37 1.86
N LEU A 100 -14.39 0.57 0.67
CA LEU A 100 -14.52 -0.38 -0.44
C LEU A 100 -13.96 -1.77 -0.10
N ILE A 101 -12.90 -1.85 0.69
CA ILE A 101 -12.27 -3.13 1.06
C ILE A 101 -12.93 -3.75 2.30
N PHE A 102 -13.20 -2.97 3.35
CA PHE A 102 -13.54 -3.50 4.68
C PHE A 102 -14.96 -3.26 5.14
N ASP A 103 -15.71 -2.32 4.54
CA ASP A 103 -17.03 -1.93 5.07
C ASP A 103 -18.19 -2.00 4.05
N CYS A 104 -17.93 -1.97 2.74
CA CYS A 104 -18.97 -1.93 1.71
C CYS A 104 -19.83 -3.20 1.72
N GLN A 105 -21.15 -3.07 1.95
CA GLN A 105 -22.07 -4.20 2.07
C GLN A 105 -22.21 -5.02 0.78
N ASN A 106 -22.01 -4.40 -0.39
CA ASN A 106 -22.13 -5.06 -1.68
C ASN A 106 -20.97 -6.02 -1.99
N PHE A 107 -19.90 -6.01 -1.18
CA PHE A 107 -18.73 -6.87 -1.35
C PHE A 107 -18.57 -7.86 -0.19
N LEU A 108 -19.67 -8.23 0.48
CA LEU A 108 -19.65 -9.12 1.64
C LEU A 108 -19.00 -10.48 1.30
N ILE A 109 -19.40 -11.10 0.19
CA ILE A 109 -18.89 -12.43 -0.22
C ILE A 109 -17.40 -12.34 -0.57
N ASP A 110 -16.99 -11.36 -1.38
CA ASP A 110 -15.58 -11.15 -1.72
C ASP A 110 -14.72 -10.86 -0.48
N ARG A 111 -15.28 -10.18 0.53
CA ARG A 111 -14.58 -9.91 1.79
C ARG A 111 -14.40 -11.16 2.63
N LEU A 112 -15.36 -12.09 2.62
CA LEU A 112 -15.19 -13.40 3.28
C LEU A 112 -14.06 -14.20 2.62
N VAL A 113 -13.98 -14.18 1.28
CA VAL A 113 -12.86 -14.79 0.54
C VAL A 113 -11.54 -14.11 0.89
N LEU A 114 -11.49 -12.77 0.93
CA LEU A 114 -10.31 -12.02 1.35
C LEU A 114 -9.89 -12.38 2.79
N ALA A 115 -10.83 -12.48 3.73
CA ALA A 115 -10.55 -12.84 5.11
C ALA A 115 -9.95 -14.26 5.22
N SER A 116 -10.48 -15.21 4.45
CA SER A 116 -9.90 -16.55 4.34
C SER A 116 -8.47 -16.48 3.79
N ASP A 117 -8.27 -15.84 2.63
CA ASP A 117 -6.96 -15.71 1.98
C ASP A 117 -5.92 -15.00 2.90
N LEU A 118 -6.34 -14.05 3.74
CA LEU A 118 -5.47 -13.36 4.72
C LEU A 118 -5.17 -14.20 5.97
N SER A 119 -6.11 -15.05 6.40
CA SER A 119 -5.89 -15.96 7.54
C SER A 119 -4.81 -17.00 7.24
N ASP A 120 -4.78 -17.51 6.01
CA ASP A 120 -3.76 -18.44 5.52
C ASP A 120 -2.34 -17.82 5.52
N VAL A 121 -2.27 -16.49 5.43
CA VAL A 121 -1.02 -15.72 5.41
C VAL A 121 -0.40 -15.51 6.82
N LYS A 122 -1.02 -16.03 7.89
CA LYS A 122 -0.56 -15.87 9.30
C LYS A 122 -0.30 -14.40 9.68
N ILE A 123 -1.21 -13.52 9.30
CA ILE A 123 -1.17 -12.15 9.83
C ILE A 123 -1.42 -12.25 11.33
N LYS A 124 -0.51 -11.69 12.13
CA LYS A 124 -0.77 -11.44 13.56
C LYS A 124 -1.83 -10.34 13.65
N CYS A 125 -3.09 -10.71 13.46
CA CYS A 125 -4.20 -9.83 13.78
C CYS A 125 -4.33 -9.84 15.29
N ASP A 126 -4.02 -8.71 15.94
CA ASP A 126 -4.43 -8.49 17.31
C ASP A 126 -5.94 -8.64 17.39
N SER A 127 -6.43 -9.24 18.47
CA SER A 127 -7.78 -9.76 18.70
C SER A 127 -8.93 -8.73 18.69
N SER A 128 -8.74 -7.56 18.09
CA SER A 128 -9.81 -6.59 17.85
C SER A 128 -10.65 -7.04 16.65
N SER A 129 -11.96 -7.08 16.82
CA SER A 129 -13.00 -7.45 15.84
C SER A 129 -13.04 -6.62 14.54
N ARG A 130 -12.07 -5.73 14.31
CA ARG A 130 -11.92 -4.94 13.10
C ARG A 130 -10.68 -5.40 12.34
N PRO A 131 -10.76 -5.66 11.02
CA PRO A 131 -9.56 -5.94 10.25
C PRO A 131 -8.55 -4.80 10.43
N PRO A 132 -7.23 -5.10 10.44
CA PRO A 132 -6.21 -4.08 10.55
C PRO A 132 -6.38 -3.04 9.42
N PRO A 133 -6.08 -1.76 9.68
CA PRO A 133 -6.22 -0.72 8.67
C PRO A 133 -5.42 -1.08 7.41
N LEU A 134 -5.87 -0.59 6.24
CA LEU A 134 -5.25 -0.91 4.94
C LEU A 134 -3.73 -0.67 4.97
N GLU A 135 -3.29 0.39 5.64
CA GLU A 135 -1.89 0.69 5.88
C GLU A 135 -1.11 -0.50 6.46
N GLN A 136 -1.64 -1.13 7.52
CA GLN A 136 -0.97 -2.22 8.20
C GLN A 136 -0.89 -3.47 7.34
N LEU A 137 -1.91 -3.75 6.52
CA LEU A 137 -1.80 -4.82 5.53
C LEU A 137 -0.73 -4.51 4.49
N LEU A 138 -0.66 -3.26 4.02
CA LEU A 138 0.30 -2.85 2.99
C LEU A 138 1.77 -2.86 3.46
N LYS A 139 2.03 -2.95 4.77
CA LYS A 139 3.38 -3.17 5.34
C LYS A 139 3.91 -4.59 5.06
N ASP A 140 3.03 -5.59 5.02
CA ASP A 140 3.40 -6.97 4.78
C ASP A 140 3.16 -7.36 3.32
N LYS A 141 4.23 -7.75 2.62
CA LYS A 141 4.19 -8.14 1.21
C LYS A 141 3.36 -9.39 0.96
N ASN A 142 3.18 -10.25 1.95
CA ASN A 142 2.39 -11.47 1.81
C ASN A 142 0.89 -11.17 1.60
N THR A 143 0.43 -9.99 2.03
CA THR A 143 -0.98 -9.57 1.88
C THR A 143 -1.30 -9.07 0.47
N TYR A 144 -0.28 -8.75 -0.34
CA TYR A 144 -0.47 -8.08 -1.63
C TYR A 144 -1.26 -8.92 -2.61
N LYS A 145 -1.00 -10.24 -2.66
CA LYS A 145 -1.73 -11.16 -3.54
C LYS A 145 -3.22 -11.25 -3.18
N PRO A 146 -3.62 -11.53 -1.92
CA PRO A 146 -5.02 -11.47 -1.50
C PRO A 146 -5.70 -10.14 -1.81
N ILE A 147 -5.06 -9.02 -1.48
CA ILE A 147 -5.61 -7.67 -1.70
C ILE A 147 -5.84 -7.41 -3.20
N TYR A 148 -4.86 -7.74 -4.04
CA TYR A 148 -4.99 -7.57 -5.48
C TYR A 148 -6.13 -8.41 -6.06
N LYS A 149 -6.25 -9.68 -5.64
CA LYS A 149 -7.33 -10.57 -6.07
C LYS A 149 -8.70 -9.98 -5.70
N TYR A 150 -8.85 -9.50 -4.46
CA TYR A 150 -10.08 -8.82 -4.03
C TYR A 150 -10.40 -7.62 -4.91
N ILE A 151 -9.44 -6.74 -5.15
CA ILE A 151 -9.61 -5.52 -5.95
C ILE A 151 -10.06 -5.85 -7.37
N LYS A 152 -9.47 -6.88 -7.99
CA LYS A 152 -9.82 -7.27 -9.35
C LYS A 152 -11.23 -7.81 -9.47
N ASN A 153 -11.71 -8.52 -8.46
CA ASN A 153 -13.06 -9.09 -8.45
C ASN A 153 -14.14 -8.04 -8.15
N THR A 154 -13.80 -7.00 -7.36
CA THR A 154 -14.77 -6.02 -6.85
C THR A 154 -14.68 -4.67 -7.57
N ILE A 155 -13.61 -3.92 -7.30
CA ILE A 155 -13.40 -2.53 -7.72
C ILE A 155 -12.95 -2.46 -9.19
N LYS A 156 -12.36 -3.56 -9.71
CA LYS A 156 -11.82 -3.76 -11.08
C LYS A 156 -10.60 -2.92 -11.42
N THR A 157 -10.57 -1.64 -11.04
CA THR A 157 -9.46 -0.72 -11.32
C THR A 157 -9.22 0.25 -10.18
N ILE A 158 -7.94 0.47 -9.88
CA ILE A 158 -7.41 1.47 -8.94
C ILE A 158 -6.23 2.13 -9.62
#